data_AF-A0A8S1AYZ3-F1
#
_entry.id   AF-A0A8S1AYZ3-F1
#
_cell.length_a   1.000
_cell.length_b   1.000
_cell.length_c   1.000
_cell.angle_alpha   90.00
_cell.angle_beta   90.00
_cell.angle_gamma   90.00
#
_symmetry.space_group_name_H-M   'P 1'
#
loop_
_entity.id
_entity.type
_entity.pdbx_description
1 polymer ?
#
loop_
_entity_poly.entity_id
_entity_poly.type
_entity_poly.pdbx_seq_one_letter_code
_entity_poly.pdbx_strand_id
1 'polypeptide(L)'
;MIFSNQETLRIYPVMGWLDHVATKDYQIDKHLTIPAGTPVYINAAGMQLDPQYFPDPMVFDPDWFLPENVDVPAFRGGTKDVHWFVFMNPLYL
;
A
#
# COMPACT_ATOMS: atom_id res chain seq x y z
N MET A 1 -5.32 3.95 -22.42
CA MET A 1 -3.91 4.37 -22.30
C MET A 1 -3.51 4.78 -20.88
N ILE A 2 -4.43 5.20 -20.00
CA ILE A 2 -4.08 5.57 -18.61
C ILE A 2 -3.88 4.32 -17.72
N PHE A 3 -4.72 3.29 -17.88
CA PHE A 3 -4.68 2.08 -17.05
C PHE A 3 -3.42 1.22 -17.24
N SER A 4 -2.87 1.17 -18.46
CA SER A 4 -1.60 0.46 -18.75
C SER A 4 -0.39 1.05 -18.00
N ASN A 5 -0.42 2.37 -17.74
CA ASN A 5 0.67 3.04 -17.03
C ASN A 5 0.66 2.70 -15.53
N GLN A 6 -0.52 2.46 -14.94
CA GLN A 6 -0.64 2.08 -13.53
C GLN A 6 -0.09 0.68 -13.30
N GLU A 7 -0.40 -0.27 -14.18
CA GLU A 7 0.13 -1.63 -14.12
C GLU A 7 1.65 -1.67 -14.32
N THR A 8 2.17 -0.81 -15.19
CA THR A 8 3.61 -0.68 -15.39
C THR A 8 4.32 -0.27 -14.08
N LEU A 9 3.72 0.67 -13.33
CA LEU A 9 4.28 1.13 -12.05
C LEU A 9 4.06 0.14 -10.90
N ARG A 10 3.09 -0.78 -11.01
CA ARG A 10 2.90 -1.87 -10.04
C ARG A 10 4.04 -2.90 -10.13
N ILE A 11 4.41 -3.31 -11.35
CA ILE A 11 5.47 -4.31 -11.58
C ILE A 11 6.87 -3.66 -11.48
N TYR A 12 7.00 -2.42 -11.98
CA TYR A 12 8.26 -1.68 -12.02
C TYR A 12 8.12 -0.33 -11.30
N PRO A 13 8.02 -0.32 -9.96
CA PRO A 13 7.92 0.91 -9.20
C PRO A 13 9.23 1.70 -9.26
N VAL A 14 9.12 3.02 -9.44
CA VAL A 14 10.28 3.94 -9.36
C VAL A 14 10.82 4.03 -7.92
N MET A 15 9.91 3.96 -6.94
CA MET A 15 10.22 3.92 -5.52
C MET A 15 9.45 2.75 -4.89
N GLY A 16 10.18 1.78 -4.34
CA GLY A 16 9.59 0.55 -3.80
C GLY A 16 9.12 0.64 -2.35
N TRP A 17 9.38 1.75 -1.67
CA TRP A 17 9.02 1.94 -0.27
C TRP A 17 8.61 3.39 0.05
N LEU A 18 7.89 3.56 1.15
CA LEU A 18 7.53 4.86 1.71
C LEU A 18 8.21 5.04 3.07
N ASP A 19 8.70 6.25 3.32
CA ASP A 19 9.36 6.66 4.56
C ASP A 19 8.43 7.49 5.44
N HIS A 20 8.28 7.07 6.69
CA HIS A 20 7.53 7.80 7.71
C HIS A 20 8.29 7.81 9.04
N VAL A 21 7.92 8.74 9.92
CA VAL A 21 8.35 8.75 11.31
C VAL A 21 7.10 8.80 12.17
N ALA A 22 6.97 7.90 13.14
CA ALA A 22 5.88 7.93 14.11
C ALA A 22 5.97 9.22 14.93
N THR A 23 4.93 10.06 14.97
CA THR A 23 4.84 11.23 15.88
C THR A 23 4.29 10.84 17.24
N LYS A 24 3.61 9.69 17.35
CA LYS A 24 3.11 9.11 18.61
C LYS A 24 3.33 7.60 18.67
N ASP A 25 3.29 7.05 19.87
CA ASP A 25 3.32 5.61 20.08
C ASP A 25 2.12 4.96 19.36
N TYR A 26 2.41 3.98 18.50
CA TYR A 26 1.43 3.31 17.66
C TYR A 26 1.45 1.81 17.88
N GLN A 27 0.35 1.27 18.41
CA GLN A 27 0.20 -0.16 18.64
C GLN A 27 -0.28 -0.85 17.35
N ILE A 28 0.56 -1.71 16.76
CA ILE A 28 0.18 -2.51 15.59
C ILE A 28 -0.71 -3.68 16.02
N ASP A 29 -0.29 -4.40 17.07
CA ASP A 29 -1.04 -5.51 17.65
C ASP A 29 -0.79 -5.64 19.17
N LYS A 30 -1.32 -6.68 19.80
CA LYS A 30 -1.18 -6.93 21.25
C LYS A 30 0.27 -7.11 21.75
N HIS A 31 1.24 -7.32 20.85
CA HIS A 31 2.64 -7.62 21.15
C HIS A 31 3.62 -6.60 20.55
N LEU A 32 3.19 -5.79 19.59
CA LEU A 32 4.03 -4.85 18.87
C LEU A 32 3.51 -3.41 18.95
N THR A 33 4.33 -2.54 19.53
CA THR A 33 4.13 -1.09 19.56
C THR A 33 5.34 -0.40 18.96
N ILE A 34 5.11 0.52 18.02
CA ILE A 34 6.11 1.42 17.46
C ILE A 34 6.18 2.66 18.36
N PRO A 35 7.33 2.97 18.98
CA PRO A 35 7.47 4.21 19.75
C PRO A 35 7.48 5.45 18.87
N ALA A 36 7.02 6.58 19.41
CA ALA A 36 7.18 7.89 18.80
C ALA A 36 8.66 8.18 18.47
N GLY A 37 8.90 8.85 17.35
CA GLY A 37 10.20 9.15 16.79
C GLY A 37 10.83 8.01 15.98
N THR A 38 10.20 6.83 15.91
CA THR A 38 10.75 5.69 15.16
C THR A 38 10.52 5.85 13.65
N PRO A 39 11.57 5.77 12.81
CA PRO A 39 11.42 5.69 11.37
C PRO A 39 10.78 4.36 10.97
N VAL A 40 9.77 4.42 10.10
CA VAL A 40 9.03 3.27 9.58
C VAL A 40 9.15 3.28 8.06
N TYR A 41 9.56 2.13 7.52
CA TYR A 41 9.61 1.90 6.08
C TYR A 41 8.49 0.96 5.68
N ILE A 42 7.70 1.35 4.70
CA ILE A 42 6.57 0.57 4.20
C ILE A 42 6.95 0.04 2.85
N ASN A 43 6.97 -1.29 2.71
CA ASN A 43 7.36 -1.95 1.48
C ASN A 43 6.20 -1.97 0.47
N ALA A 44 6.03 -0.85 -0.25
CA ALA A 44 5.00 -0.70 -1.27
C ALA A 44 5.15 -1.72 -2.41
N ALA A 45 6.39 -2.00 -2.85
CA ALA A 45 6.67 -2.97 -3.91
C ALA A 45 6.27 -4.40 -3.51
N GLY A 46 6.53 -4.79 -2.26
CA GLY A 46 6.12 -6.10 -1.73
C GLY A 46 4.60 -6.24 -1.71
N MET A 47 3.88 -5.19 -1.32
CA MET A 47 2.41 -5.16 -1.32
C MET A 47 1.83 -5.23 -2.74
N GLN A 48 2.46 -4.55 -3.71
CA GLN A 48 2.07 -4.55 -5.12
C GLN A 48 2.27 -5.90 -5.81
N LEU A 49 3.09 -6.77 -5.24
CA LEU A 49 3.39 -8.11 -5.73
C LEU A 49 2.79 -9.21 -4.84
N ASP A 50 1.93 -8.85 -3.88
CA ASP A 50 1.31 -9.81 -2.99
C ASP A 50 0.21 -10.61 -3.73
N PRO A 51 0.35 -11.95 -3.87
CA PRO A 51 -0.65 -12.78 -4.54
C PRO A 51 -2.03 -12.77 -3.89
N GLN A 52 -2.14 -12.35 -2.61
CA GLN A 52 -3.43 -12.17 -1.95
C GLN A 52 -4.27 -11.08 -2.65
N TYR A 53 -3.61 -10.07 -3.20
CA TYR A 53 -4.26 -8.93 -3.85
C TYR A 53 -4.10 -8.98 -5.37
N PHE A 54 -3.00 -9.55 -5.87
CA PHE A 54 -2.69 -9.68 -7.30
C PHE A 54 -2.34 -11.14 -7.67
N PRO A 55 -3.32 -12.02 -7.91
CA PRO A 55 -3.11 -13.32 -8.54
C PRO A 55 -2.11 -13.27 -9.70
N ASP A 56 -1.10 -14.15 -9.65
CA ASP A 56 0.02 -14.18 -10.61
C ASP A 56 0.67 -12.80 -10.83
N PRO A 57 1.24 -12.19 -9.78
CA PRO A 57 1.60 -10.76 -9.75
C PRO A 57 2.69 -10.34 -10.74
N MET A 58 3.40 -11.32 -11.31
CA MET A 58 4.44 -11.11 -12.34
C MET A 58 3.87 -11.04 -13.76
N VAL A 59 2.60 -11.40 -13.96
CA VAL A 59 1.90 -11.23 -15.24
C VAL A 59 1.45 -9.79 -15.35
N PHE A 60 1.79 -9.15 -16.47
CA PHE A 60 1.30 -7.81 -16.78
C PHE A 60 -0.15 -7.91 -17.24
N ASP A 61 -1.04 -7.31 -16.47
CA ASP A 61 -2.45 -7.25 -16.80
C ASP A 61 -2.99 -5.82 -16.50
N PRO A 62 -3.33 -5.03 -17.52
CA PRO A 62 -3.81 -3.66 -17.33
C PRO A 62 -5.24 -3.60 -16.80
N ASP A 63 -5.98 -4.71 -16.80
CA ASP A 63 -7.41 -4.73 -16.47
C ASP A 63 -7.65 -4.59 -14.95
N TRP A 64 -6.61 -4.78 -14.13
CA TRP A 64 -6.66 -4.60 -12.67
C TRP A 64 -7.06 -3.19 -12.24
N PHE A 65 -6.78 -2.20 -13.08
CA PHE A 65 -7.07 -0.79 -12.80
C PHE A 65 -8.33 -0.29 -13.50
N LEU A 66 -9.11 -1.17 -14.13
CA LEU A 66 -10.40 -0.81 -14.69
C LEU A 66 -11.38 -0.42 -13.56
N PRO A 67 -12.26 0.57 -13.78
CA PRO A 67 -13.21 1.04 -12.77
C PRO A 67 -14.01 -0.08 -12.09
N GLU A 68 -14.30 -1.16 -12.81
CA GLU A 68 -15.03 -2.34 -12.36
C GLU A 68 -14.21 -3.23 -11.41
N ASN A 69 -12.87 -3.21 -11.53
CA ASN A 69 -11.93 -4.00 -10.72
C ASN A 69 -11.33 -3.20 -9.55
N VAL A 70 -11.48 -1.87 -9.55
CA VAL A 70 -10.97 -0.95 -8.51
C VAL A 70 -11.73 -1.07 -7.17
N ASP A 71 -12.70 -1.97 -7.05
CA ASP A 71 -13.26 -2.41 -5.76
C ASP A 71 -12.28 -3.29 -4.96
N VAL A 72 -11.09 -3.59 -5.50
CA VAL A 72 -9.98 -4.11 -4.69
C VAL A 72 -9.57 -3.06 -3.63
N PRO A 73 -9.50 -3.46 -2.34
CA PRO A 73 -9.18 -2.55 -1.21
C PRO A 73 -7.86 -1.78 -1.35
N ALA A 74 -7.00 -2.17 -2.29
CA ALA A 74 -5.70 -1.56 -2.54
C ALA A 74 -5.78 -0.09 -3.01
N PHE A 75 -6.89 0.35 -3.63
CA PHE A 75 -6.97 1.70 -4.22
C PHE A 75 -8.17 2.56 -3.78
N ARG A 76 -9.20 2.01 -3.13
CA ARG A 76 -10.21 2.84 -2.44
C ARG A 76 -9.63 3.34 -1.13
N GLY A 77 -9.25 4.61 -1.09
CA GLY A 77 -9.07 5.38 0.14
C GLY A 77 -10.38 5.52 0.92
N GLY A 78 -10.88 4.40 1.45
CA GLY A 78 -12.10 4.26 2.23
C GLY A 78 -11.76 3.72 3.62
N THR A 79 -12.23 4.43 4.63
CA THR A 79 -11.86 4.38 6.05
C THR A 79 -12.16 3.08 6.82
N LYS A 80 -12.31 1.93 6.15
CA LYS A 80 -12.80 0.70 6.81
C LYS A 80 -11.92 -0.55 6.65
N ASP A 81 -11.00 -0.57 5.68
CA ASP A 81 -9.93 -1.59 5.58
C ASP A 81 -8.54 -1.00 5.93
N VAL A 82 -8.57 -0.03 6.86
CA VAL A 82 -7.47 0.87 7.21
C VAL A 82 -6.41 0.25 8.12
N HIS A 83 -5.88 -0.92 7.77
CA HIS A 83 -4.54 -1.29 8.28
C HIS A 83 -3.43 -0.74 7.36
N TRP A 84 -3.74 -0.38 6.11
CA TRP A 84 -2.73 0.03 5.12
C TRP A 84 -2.70 1.54 4.82
N PHE A 85 -3.84 2.23 4.87
CA PHE A 85 -3.91 3.68 4.58
C PHE A 85 -3.64 4.60 5.79
N VAL A 86 -3.50 4.07 7.01
CA VAL A 86 -3.10 4.87 8.20
C VAL A 86 -1.75 5.52 7.97
N PHE A 87 -0.91 4.88 7.15
CA PHE A 87 0.44 5.31 6.89
C PHE A 87 0.56 6.47 5.89
N MET A 88 -0.39 6.67 4.98
CA MET A 88 -0.33 7.77 3.99
C MET A 88 -0.99 9.07 4.47
N ASN A 89 -1.57 9.10 5.67
CA ASN A 89 -2.13 10.31 6.24
C ASN A 89 -1.16 10.92 7.26
N PRO A 90 -0.58 12.11 7.01
CA PRO A 90 0.35 12.77 7.94
C PRO A 90 -0.29 13.19 9.27
N LEU A 91 -1.60 12.96 9.46
CA LEU A 91 -2.30 13.21 10.72
C LEU A 91 -2.20 12.05 11.72
N TYR A 92 -1.67 10.88 11.35
CA TYR A 92 -1.76 9.67 12.18
C TYR A 92 -0.48 8.88 12.41
N LEU A 93 0.64 9.24 11.79
CA LEU A 93 1.93 8.96 12.40
C LEU A 93 2.35 10.21 13.12
#